data_AF-A0A9P4DRV6-F1
#
_entry.id   AF-A0A9P4DRV6-F1
#
_cell.length_a   1.000
_cell.length_b   1.000
_cell.length_c   1.000
_cell.angle_alpha   90.00
_cell.angle_beta   90.00
_cell.angle_gamma   90.00
#
_symmetry.space_group_name_H-M   'P 1'
#
loop_
_entity.id
_entity.type
_entity.pdbx_description
1 polymer ?
#
loop_
_entity_poly.entity_id
_entity_poly.type
_entity_poly.pdbx_seq_one_letter_code
_entity_poly.pdbx_strand_id
1 'polypeptide(L)'
;MKIIYITSFLILVLLSISRAEMFDKALRKPPLHRTGESLDTVISQAEKMAVEGNIFQFYEQVSKILPDAINDLQKGMRLFYLVAAVPLVNDTVESNGEWLRANSDLDYWVKEKMILSFFPKEFIQSNEVKIQPELLMLRELFLIYSSKILKQFRQESNPLFLYTYKYNRFLYLYNMDLRQNRDKFTKYCNYMNVRIGRQRKLNSIINNMEEDFVGILVKFYPTKAVHVKRYLKLAGYGDDEIPDLLDRTIGRVPQASYLYKGFSKRRK
;
A
#
# COMPACT_ATOMS: atom_id res chain seq x y z
N MET A 1 -35.75 -25.37 33.29
CA MET A 1 -34.57 -25.50 32.41
C MET A 1 -34.12 -24.11 31.98
N LYS A 2 -32.91 -23.71 32.39
CA LYS A 2 -32.24 -22.48 31.92
C LYS A 2 -31.76 -22.73 30.49
N ILE A 3 -32.27 -21.99 29.51
CA ILE A 3 -31.60 -21.84 28.22
C ILE A 3 -30.89 -20.50 28.30
N ILE A 4 -29.60 -20.56 28.56
CA ILE A 4 -28.68 -19.44 28.54
C ILE A 4 -28.61 -18.99 27.09
N TYR A 5 -29.11 -17.79 26.79
CA TYR A 5 -28.81 -17.09 25.55
C TYR A 5 -27.30 -16.83 25.56
N ILE A 6 -26.54 -17.69 24.89
CA ILE A 6 -25.18 -17.35 24.48
C ILE A 6 -25.36 -16.29 23.40
N THR A 7 -25.38 -15.03 23.84
CA THR A 7 -25.03 -13.87 23.03
C THR A 7 -23.59 -14.08 22.57
N SER A 8 -23.41 -14.91 21.55
CA SER A 8 -22.13 -15.12 20.89
C SER A 8 -21.77 -13.84 20.13
N PHE A 9 -21.06 -12.98 20.85
CA PHE A 9 -19.87 -12.32 20.34
C PHE A 9 -20.04 -11.69 18.95
N LEU A 10 -21.01 -10.78 18.83
CA LEU A 10 -20.70 -9.50 18.19
C LEU A 10 -19.58 -8.87 19.03
N ILE A 11 -18.32 -9.21 18.75
CA ILE A 11 -17.26 -8.22 18.93
C ILE A 11 -17.56 -7.15 17.89
N LEU A 12 -18.52 -6.29 18.23
CA LEU A 12 -18.45 -4.88 17.90
C LEU A 12 -17.11 -4.42 18.46
N VAL A 13 -16.05 -4.57 17.65
CA VAL A 13 -14.95 -3.65 17.69
C VAL A 13 -15.57 -2.33 17.22
N LEU A 14 -16.29 -1.67 18.13
CA LEU A 14 -16.40 -0.22 18.17
C LEU A 14 -15.00 0.28 18.51
N LEU A 15 -14.06 0.09 17.57
CA LEU A 15 -13.13 1.15 17.31
C LEU A 15 -14.06 2.28 16.90
N SER A 16 -14.22 3.25 17.80
CA SER A 16 -14.43 4.62 17.39
C SER A 16 -13.53 4.82 16.17
N ILE A 17 -14.10 4.75 14.97
CA ILE A 17 -13.44 5.22 13.77
C ILE A 17 -13.41 6.72 14.03
N SER A 18 -12.43 7.16 14.83
CA SER A 18 -11.79 8.44 14.60
C SER A 18 -11.69 8.50 13.10
N ARG A 19 -12.37 9.47 12.49
CA ARG A 19 -12.31 9.75 11.06
C ARG A 19 -10.82 9.78 10.73
N ALA A 20 -10.25 8.63 10.39
CA ALA A 20 -8.82 8.48 10.25
C ALA A 20 -8.53 9.47 9.15
N GLU A 21 -7.63 10.43 9.40
CA GLU A 21 -7.38 11.46 8.40
C GLU A 21 -7.14 10.75 7.08
N MET A 22 -8.07 10.93 6.14
CA MET A 22 -8.12 10.17 4.88
C MET A 22 -6.92 10.52 3.99
N PHE A 23 -6.14 11.49 4.42
CA PHE A 23 -4.91 11.93 3.82
C PHE A 23 -3.90 12.17 4.95
N ASP A 24 -2.75 11.50 4.89
CA ASP A 24 -1.69 11.71 5.88
C ASP A 24 -0.98 13.05 5.67
N LYS A 25 -1.42 14.07 6.42
CA LYS A 25 -0.82 15.41 6.42
C LYS A 25 0.56 15.45 7.09
N ALA A 26 0.89 14.47 7.92
CA ALA A 26 2.21 14.39 8.56
C ALA A 26 3.29 13.92 7.57
N LEU A 27 2.89 13.31 6.45
CA LEU A 27 3.83 12.96 5.39
C LEU A 27 4.42 14.24 4.77
N ARG A 28 5.75 14.32 4.78
CA ARG A 28 6.46 15.49 4.24
C ARG A 28 6.22 15.61 2.74
N LYS A 29 5.69 16.75 2.29
CA LYS A 29 5.54 17.09 0.87
C LYS A 29 6.92 17.39 0.24
N PRO A 30 7.20 16.95 -1.01
CA PRO A 30 8.45 17.27 -1.67
C PRO A 30 8.48 18.77 -2.06
N PRO A 31 9.61 19.47 -1.87
CA PRO A 31 9.74 20.87 -2.25
C PRO A 31 9.99 20.94 -3.75
N LEU A 32 8.93 21.17 -4.54
CA LEU A 32 8.98 21.11 -5.99
C LEU A 32 8.43 22.42 -6.57
N HIS A 33 9.06 22.91 -7.63
CA HIS A 33 8.66 24.14 -8.30
C HIS A 33 7.44 23.88 -9.20
N ARG A 34 6.45 24.78 -9.18
CA ARG A 34 5.35 24.76 -10.15
C ARG A 34 5.86 25.30 -11.47
N THR A 35 5.62 24.59 -12.57
CA THR A 35 5.97 25.05 -13.92
C THR A 35 4.79 25.68 -14.64
N GLY A 36 3.58 25.58 -14.08
CA GLY A 36 2.35 26.17 -14.66
C GLY A 36 1.76 25.36 -15.81
N GLU A 37 2.23 24.13 -16.01
CA GLU A 37 1.79 23.23 -17.07
C GLU A 37 0.39 22.63 -16.81
N SER A 38 -0.24 22.14 -17.88
CA SER A 38 -1.54 21.44 -17.83
C SER A 38 -1.51 20.28 -16.81
N LEU A 39 -0.46 19.47 -16.83
CA LEU A 39 -0.30 18.33 -15.92
C LEU A 39 -0.18 18.77 -14.44
N ASP A 40 0.40 19.93 -14.19
CA ASP A 40 0.54 20.52 -12.86
C ASP A 40 -0.82 20.96 -12.28
N THR A 41 -1.71 21.42 -13.16
CA THR A 41 -3.10 21.75 -12.81
C THR A 41 -3.86 20.49 -12.43
N VAL A 42 -3.69 19.41 -13.20
CA VAL A 42 -4.37 18.13 -12.95
C VAL A 42 -3.88 17.47 -11.66
N ILE A 43 -2.57 17.51 -11.38
CA ILE A 43 -2.02 17.01 -10.10
C ILE A 43 -2.56 17.84 -8.92
N SER A 44 -2.75 19.15 -9.10
CA SER A 44 -3.34 20.01 -8.07
C SER A 44 -4.82 19.69 -7.80
N GLN A 45 -5.58 19.27 -8.83
CA GLN A 45 -6.94 18.78 -8.66
C GLN A 45 -6.96 17.44 -7.91
N ALA A 46 -6.07 16.51 -8.24
CA ALA A 46 -5.92 15.26 -7.49
C ALA A 46 -5.56 15.52 -6.02
N GLU A 47 -4.66 16.47 -5.74
CA GLU A 47 -4.33 16.90 -4.38
C GLU A 47 -5.56 17.41 -3.62
N LYS A 48 -6.39 18.23 -4.26
CA LYS A 48 -7.65 18.71 -3.67
C LYS A 48 -8.60 17.55 -3.32
N MET A 49 -8.80 16.62 -4.26
CA MET A 49 -9.64 15.42 -4.03
C MET A 49 -9.13 14.58 -2.87
N ALA A 50 -7.81 14.40 -2.76
CA ALA A 50 -7.19 13.66 -1.67
C ALA A 50 -7.46 14.32 -0.31
N VAL A 51 -7.24 15.64 -0.21
CA VAL A 51 -7.42 16.40 1.04
C VAL A 51 -8.90 16.47 1.46
N GLU A 52 -9.83 16.55 0.50
CA GLU A 52 -11.27 16.54 0.76
C GLU A 52 -11.81 15.14 1.12
N GLY A 53 -11.01 14.10 0.98
CA GLY A 53 -11.42 12.71 1.24
C GLY A 53 -12.19 12.06 0.08
N ASN A 54 -12.15 12.63 -1.12
CA ASN A 54 -12.78 12.08 -2.32
C ASN A 54 -11.89 10.98 -2.96
N ILE A 55 -11.68 9.88 -2.22
CA ILE A 55 -10.71 8.82 -2.56
C ILE A 55 -10.97 8.17 -3.93
N PHE A 56 -12.24 7.94 -4.30
CA PHE A 56 -12.59 7.31 -5.57
C PHE A 56 -12.19 8.17 -6.77
N GLN A 57 -12.60 9.43 -6.74
CA GLN A 57 -12.25 10.41 -7.77
C GLN A 57 -10.74 10.65 -7.81
N PHE A 58 -10.08 10.63 -6.65
CA PHE A 58 -8.62 10.70 -6.58
C PHE A 58 -7.97 9.57 -7.37
N TYR A 59 -8.32 8.30 -7.13
CA TYR A 59 -7.70 7.17 -7.84
C TYR A 59 -8.03 7.16 -9.34
N GLU A 60 -9.26 7.52 -9.72
CA GLU A 60 -9.67 7.70 -11.12
C GLU A 60 -8.88 8.80 -11.83
N GLN A 61 -8.57 9.89 -11.12
CA GLN A 61 -7.79 11.00 -11.69
C GLN A 61 -6.32 10.62 -11.80
N VAL A 62 -5.75 10.03 -10.74
CA VAL A 62 -4.36 9.60 -10.70
C VAL A 62 -4.08 8.57 -11.79
N SER A 63 -4.96 7.61 -12.02
CA SER A 63 -4.72 6.56 -13.02
C SER A 63 -4.56 7.09 -14.44
N LYS A 64 -5.23 8.20 -14.77
CA LYS A 64 -5.14 8.86 -16.08
C LYS A 64 -3.81 9.57 -16.27
N ILE A 65 -3.26 10.18 -15.22
CA ILE A 65 -2.03 10.99 -15.32
C ILE A 65 -0.75 10.24 -14.99
N LEU A 66 -0.87 9.09 -14.32
CA LEU A 66 0.26 8.32 -13.84
C LEU A 66 1.25 7.92 -14.96
N PRO A 67 0.82 7.48 -16.16
CA PRO A 67 1.74 7.16 -17.25
C PRO A 67 2.64 8.32 -17.70
N ASP A 68 2.12 9.54 -17.67
CA ASP A 68 2.86 10.74 -18.07
C ASP A 68 3.74 11.25 -16.93
N ALA A 69 3.20 11.27 -15.70
CA ALA A 69 3.88 11.83 -14.54
C ALA A 69 5.13 11.04 -14.14
N ILE A 70 5.16 9.72 -14.33
CA ILE A 70 6.32 8.89 -13.93
C ILE A 70 7.59 9.15 -14.75
N ASN A 71 7.48 9.82 -15.90
CA ASN A 71 8.61 10.18 -16.75
C ASN A 71 9.25 11.53 -16.37
N ASP A 72 8.67 12.24 -15.41
CA ASP A 72 9.13 13.53 -14.93
C ASP A 72 9.40 13.43 -13.42
N LEU A 73 10.64 13.71 -12.99
CA LEU A 73 11.03 13.56 -11.59
C LEU A 73 10.14 14.39 -10.65
N GLN A 74 9.85 15.65 -11.00
CA GLN A 74 9.11 16.55 -10.13
C GLN A 74 7.64 16.10 -10.06
N LYS A 75 7.01 15.90 -11.21
CA LYS A 75 5.60 15.51 -11.27
C LYS A 75 5.39 14.12 -10.66
N GLY A 76 6.28 13.18 -10.95
CA GLY A 76 6.26 11.84 -10.38
C GLY A 76 6.45 11.84 -8.86
N MET A 77 7.39 12.63 -8.32
CA MET A 77 7.58 12.76 -6.86
C MET A 77 6.36 13.38 -6.17
N ARG A 78 5.73 14.38 -6.81
CA ARG A 78 4.50 14.99 -6.29
C ARG A 78 3.34 13.99 -6.28
N LEU A 79 3.17 13.23 -7.37
CA LEU A 79 2.16 12.20 -7.45
C LEU A 79 2.41 11.08 -6.44
N PHE A 80 3.69 10.70 -6.23
CA PHE A 80 4.05 9.63 -5.31
C PHE A 80 3.75 9.99 -3.86
N TYR A 81 4.00 11.24 -3.48
CA TYR A 81 3.57 11.80 -2.21
C TYR A 81 2.06 11.64 -2.00
N LEU A 82 1.24 12.06 -2.97
CA LEU A 82 -0.22 11.97 -2.86
C LEU A 82 -0.69 10.52 -2.75
N VAL A 83 -0.18 9.64 -3.62
CA VAL A 83 -0.52 8.22 -3.63
C VAL A 83 -0.10 7.54 -2.33
N ALA A 84 1.02 7.93 -1.73
CA ALA A 84 1.45 7.41 -0.44
C ALA A 84 0.57 7.94 0.71
N ALA A 85 0.15 9.20 0.66
CA ALA A 85 -0.65 9.84 1.71
C ALA A 85 -2.11 9.37 1.77
N VAL A 86 -2.72 9.00 0.64
CA VAL A 86 -4.09 8.47 0.57
C VAL A 86 -4.11 6.97 0.93
N PRO A 87 -5.05 6.46 1.75
CA PRO A 87 -5.14 5.05 2.08
C PRO A 87 -5.72 4.22 0.93
N LEU A 88 -5.57 2.90 1.03
CA LEU A 88 -6.32 1.96 0.20
C LEU A 88 -7.82 2.13 0.42
N VAL A 89 -8.62 1.82 -0.61
CA VAL A 89 -10.07 1.82 -0.48
C VAL A 89 -10.46 0.71 0.49
N ASN A 90 -11.21 1.07 1.52
CA ASN A 90 -11.64 0.13 2.56
C ASN A 90 -12.60 -0.92 1.95
N ASP A 91 -12.10 -2.14 1.79
CA ASP A 91 -12.85 -3.26 1.24
C ASP A 91 -13.82 -3.90 2.23
N THR A 92 -13.78 -3.52 3.52
CA THR A 92 -14.68 -4.05 4.54
C THR A 92 -16.05 -3.36 4.50
N VAL A 93 -16.17 -2.20 3.85
CA VAL A 93 -17.42 -1.46 3.71
C VAL A 93 -18.17 -1.91 2.45
N GLU A 94 -19.38 -2.46 2.62
CA GLU A 94 -20.17 -3.03 1.53
C GLU A 94 -20.42 -2.04 0.38
N SER A 95 -20.70 -0.77 0.71
CA SER A 95 -20.96 0.27 -0.28
C SER A 95 -19.78 0.57 -1.20
N ASN A 96 -18.55 0.24 -0.79
CA ASN A 96 -17.36 0.45 -1.62
C ASN A 96 -17.18 -0.69 -2.65
N GLY A 97 -17.82 -1.85 -2.43
CA GLY A 97 -17.65 -3.04 -3.25
C GLY A 97 -18.04 -2.84 -4.71
N GLU A 98 -19.07 -2.02 -4.99
CA GLU A 98 -19.50 -1.72 -6.37
C GLU A 98 -18.43 -0.94 -7.14
N TRP A 99 -17.87 0.10 -6.52
CA TRP A 99 -16.80 0.90 -7.14
C TRP A 99 -15.53 0.07 -7.34
N LEU A 100 -15.11 -0.70 -6.33
CA LEU A 100 -13.95 -1.58 -6.41
C LEU A 100 -14.08 -2.61 -7.53
N ARG A 101 -15.27 -3.19 -7.69
CA ARG A 101 -15.58 -4.13 -8.78
C ARG A 101 -15.52 -3.43 -10.14
N ALA A 102 -16.18 -2.27 -10.28
CA ALA A 102 -16.26 -1.54 -11.53
C ALA A 102 -14.88 -1.03 -12.00
N ASN A 103 -14.02 -0.68 -11.05
CA ASN A 103 -12.69 -0.12 -11.31
C ASN A 103 -11.56 -1.14 -11.11
N SER A 104 -11.87 -2.43 -10.96
CA SER A 104 -10.89 -3.52 -10.94
C SER A 104 -9.75 -3.34 -9.93
N ASP A 105 -10.06 -2.93 -8.69
CA ASP A 105 -9.06 -2.63 -7.65
C ASP A 105 -8.04 -1.54 -8.07
N LEU A 106 -8.52 -0.45 -8.70
CA LEU A 106 -7.68 0.64 -9.21
C LEU A 106 -6.70 1.21 -8.20
N ASP A 107 -7.07 1.24 -6.92
CA ASP A 107 -6.21 1.68 -5.82
C ASP A 107 -4.99 0.77 -5.62
N TYR A 108 -5.14 -0.55 -5.77
CA TYR A 108 -4.03 -1.49 -5.77
C TYR A 108 -3.11 -1.22 -6.96
N TRP A 109 -3.69 -1.12 -8.16
CA TRP A 109 -2.93 -0.87 -9.38
C TRP A 109 -2.12 0.42 -9.28
N VAL A 110 -2.73 1.54 -8.90
CA VAL A 110 -2.04 2.84 -8.79
C VAL A 110 -0.83 2.76 -7.86
N LYS A 111 -1.00 2.15 -6.67
CA LYS A 111 0.07 2.06 -5.66
C LYS A 111 1.20 1.13 -6.08
N GLU A 112 0.85 -0.04 -6.60
CA GLU A 112 1.81 -1.01 -7.12
C GLU A 112 2.61 -0.39 -8.28
N LYS A 113 1.92 0.23 -9.25
CA LYS A 113 2.53 0.88 -10.42
C LYS A 113 3.49 1.99 -10.01
N MET A 114 3.17 2.76 -8.96
CA MET A 114 4.10 3.78 -8.45
C MET A 114 5.42 3.15 -7.98
N ILE A 115 5.39 2.05 -7.22
CA ILE A 115 6.62 1.41 -6.75
C ILE A 115 7.38 0.73 -7.90
N LEU A 116 6.68 -0.04 -8.73
CA LEU A 116 7.31 -0.88 -9.75
C LEU A 116 7.77 -0.11 -11.00
N SER A 117 7.32 1.13 -11.20
CA SER A 117 7.65 1.87 -12.43
C SER A 117 8.14 3.29 -12.25
N PHE A 118 7.89 3.93 -11.10
CA PHE A 118 8.50 5.23 -10.85
C PHE A 118 9.88 5.00 -10.22
N PHE A 119 10.92 4.90 -11.05
CA PHE A 119 12.30 4.87 -10.57
C PHE A 119 13.13 5.93 -11.32
N PRO A 120 13.24 7.15 -10.77
CA PRO A 120 13.94 8.25 -11.42
C PRO A 120 15.40 7.88 -11.74
N LYS A 121 15.79 8.04 -13.01
CA LYS A 121 17.15 7.72 -13.48
C LYS A 121 18.21 8.59 -12.79
N GLU A 122 17.81 9.79 -12.38
CA GLU A 122 18.56 10.77 -11.60
C GLU A 122 19.06 10.19 -10.27
N PHE A 123 18.34 9.21 -9.70
CA PHE A 123 18.78 8.54 -8.49
C PHE A 123 19.91 7.52 -8.73
N ILE A 124 20.16 7.08 -9.97
CA ILE A 124 21.20 6.09 -10.29
C ILE A 124 22.57 6.76 -10.46
N GLN A 125 22.60 7.90 -11.15
CA GLN A 125 23.85 8.59 -11.55
C GLN A 125 24.67 9.16 -10.38
N SER A 126 24.09 9.16 -9.18
CA SER A 126 24.61 9.94 -8.07
C SER A 126 25.57 9.16 -7.15
N ASN A 127 25.83 7.88 -7.39
CA ASN A 127 26.68 7.10 -6.47
C ASN A 127 28.18 7.39 -6.66
N GLU A 128 28.56 8.03 -7.77
CA GLU A 128 29.96 8.35 -8.12
C GLU A 128 30.28 9.86 -8.10
N VAL A 129 29.26 10.72 -8.08
CA VAL A 129 29.39 12.19 -8.09
C VAL A 129 28.73 12.77 -6.83
N LYS A 130 29.32 13.82 -6.26
CA LYS A 130 28.78 14.53 -5.08
C LYS A 130 27.32 14.92 -5.32
N ILE A 131 26.39 14.17 -4.73
CA ILE A 131 24.95 14.33 -4.95
C ILE A 131 24.53 15.73 -4.53
N GLN A 132 23.78 16.42 -5.39
CA GLN A 132 23.16 17.68 -5.01
C GLN A 132 22.22 17.43 -3.81
N PRO A 133 22.25 18.28 -2.77
CA PRO A 133 21.45 18.06 -1.55
C PRO A 133 19.96 17.84 -1.80
N GLU A 134 19.41 18.49 -2.83
CA GLU A 134 18.01 18.34 -3.24
C GLU A 134 17.70 16.93 -3.76
N LEU A 135 18.53 16.36 -4.64
CA LEU A 135 18.34 15.00 -5.14
C LEU A 135 18.43 13.95 -4.02
N LEU A 136 19.32 14.17 -3.04
CA LEU A 136 19.42 13.29 -1.88
C LEU A 136 18.12 13.33 -1.05
N MET A 137 17.58 14.52 -0.82
CA MET A 137 16.31 14.69 -0.12
C MET A 137 15.15 14.02 -0.88
N LEU A 138 15.07 14.19 -2.20
CA LEU A 138 14.04 13.54 -3.01
C LEU A 138 14.15 12.02 -2.96
N ARG A 139 15.37 11.47 -2.95
CA ARG A 139 15.59 10.02 -2.74
C ARG A 139 15.09 9.56 -1.38
N GLU A 140 15.38 10.30 -0.31
CA GLU A 140 14.88 9.93 1.02
C GLU A 140 13.35 9.94 1.07
N LEU A 141 12.72 10.97 0.49
CA LEU A 141 11.27 11.05 0.36
C LEU A 141 10.70 9.89 -0.45
N PHE A 142 11.34 9.54 -1.58
CA PHE A 142 10.98 8.40 -2.40
C PHE A 142 10.92 7.11 -1.57
N LEU A 143 11.96 6.84 -0.78
CA LEU A 143 12.02 5.65 0.08
C LEU A 143 10.97 5.67 1.20
N ILE A 144 10.69 6.84 1.78
CA ILE A 144 9.63 7.01 2.77
C ILE A 144 8.26 6.68 2.15
N TYR A 145 7.99 7.17 0.94
CA TYR A 145 6.73 6.93 0.24
C TYR A 145 6.55 5.46 -0.13
N SER A 146 7.58 4.83 -0.69
CA SER A 146 7.59 3.38 -0.96
C SER A 146 7.35 2.57 0.30
N SER A 147 8.03 2.93 1.41
CA SER A 147 7.83 2.27 2.71
C SER A 147 6.37 2.37 3.17
N LYS A 148 5.77 3.57 3.06
CA LYS A 148 4.38 3.81 3.48
C LYS A 148 3.38 3.00 2.66
N ILE A 149 3.57 2.93 1.34
CA ILE A 149 2.69 2.16 0.46
C ILE A 149 2.82 0.66 0.74
N LEU A 150 4.03 0.14 0.88
CA LEU A 150 4.25 -1.27 1.23
C LEU A 150 3.62 -1.61 2.58
N LYS A 151 3.73 -0.72 3.57
CA LYS A 151 3.06 -0.86 4.87
C LYS A 151 1.54 -0.97 4.73
N GLN A 152 0.92 -0.13 3.89
CA GLN A 152 -0.54 -0.17 3.68
C GLN A 152 -0.97 -1.54 3.14
N PHE A 153 -0.31 -2.08 2.11
CA PHE A 153 -0.62 -3.42 1.59
C PHE A 153 -0.45 -4.52 2.62
N ARG A 154 0.61 -4.46 3.43
CA ARG A 154 0.82 -5.44 4.51
C ARG A 154 -0.27 -5.38 5.56
N GLN A 155 -0.78 -4.18 5.88
CA GLN A 155 -1.88 -4.00 6.83
C GLN A 155 -3.22 -4.54 6.29
N GLU A 156 -3.43 -4.55 4.98
CA GLU A 156 -4.62 -5.17 4.36
C GLU A 156 -4.55 -6.71 4.34
N SER A 157 -3.36 -7.30 4.43
CA SER A 157 -3.19 -8.75 4.36
C SER A 157 -3.77 -9.41 5.60
N ASN A 158 -4.83 -10.21 5.41
CA ASN A 158 -5.45 -10.99 6.47
C ASN A 158 -5.35 -12.49 6.14
N PRO A 159 -4.34 -13.20 6.67
CA PRO A 159 -4.15 -14.61 6.36
C PRO A 159 -5.31 -15.50 6.83
N LEU A 160 -6.10 -15.06 7.82
CA LEU A 160 -7.23 -15.82 8.34
C LEU A 160 -8.51 -15.62 7.51
N PHE A 161 -8.63 -14.53 6.74
CA PHE A 161 -9.85 -14.21 6.00
C PHE A 161 -10.24 -15.33 5.03
N LEU A 162 -9.27 -15.90 4.30
CA LEU A 162 -9.54 -16.98 3.33
C LEU A 162 -10.01 -18.28 4.00
N TYR A 163 -9.76 -18.47 5.30
CA TYR A 163 -10.27 -19.60 6.06
C TYR A 163 -11.68 -19.35 6.61
N THR A 164 -11.97 -18.12 7.03
CA THR A 164 -13.24 -17.79 7.70
C THR A 164 -14.36 -17.34 6.75
N TYR A 165 -14.05 -16.85 5.55
CA TYR A 165 -15.06 -16.23 4.68
C TYR A 165 -16.19 -17.20 4.28
N LYS A 166 -15.90 -18.50 4.13
CA LYS A 166 -16.91 -19.51 3.78
C LYS A 166 -17.98 -19.61 4.86
N TYR A 167 -17.56 -19.61 6.12
CA TYR A 167 -18.46 -19.62 7.28
C TYR A 167 -19.27 -18.32 7.37
N ASN A 168 -18.62 -17.16 7.19
CA ASN A 168 -19.31 -15.87 7.18
C ASN A 168 -20.35 -15.78 6.05
N ARG A 169 -20.05 -16.33 4.87
CA ARG A 169 -21.00 -16.43 3.75
C ARG A 169 -22.19 -17.32 4.09
N PHE A 170 -21.95 -18.46 4.74
CA PHE A 170 -23.02 -19.34 5.20
C PHE A 170 -23.95 -18.62 6.19
N LEU A 171 -23.39 -17.96 7.21
CA LEU A 171 -24.17 -17.20 8.19
C LEU A 171 -25.00 -16.09 7.54
N TYR A 172 -24.43 -15.37 6.57
CA TYR A 172 -25.16 -14.33 5.85
C TYR A 172 -26.37 -14.91 5.09
N LEU A 173 -26.16 -16.03 4.38
CA LEU A 173 -27.22 -16.71 3.63
C LEU A 173 -28.31 -17.28 4.54
N TYR A 174 -27.93 -17.86 5.68
CA TYR A 174 -28.86 -18.45 6.63
C TYR A 174 -29.82 -17.42 7.23
N ASN A 175 -29.34 -16.19 7.46
CA ASN A 175 -30.12 -15.13 8.09
C ASN A 175 -30.90 -14.25 7.10
N MET A 176 -30.81 -14.50 5.80
CA MET A 176 -31.40 -13.63 4.77
C MET A 176 -32.59 -14.30 4.08
N ASP A 177 -33.73 -13.60 4.00
CA ASP A 177 -34.82 -14.00 3.11
C ASP A 177 -34.50 -13.64 1.65
N LEU A 178 -33.96 -14.62 0.93
CA LEU A 178 -33.58 -14.52 -0.48
C LEU A 178 -34.75 -14.14 -1.41
N ARG A 179 -36.00 -14.42 -1.01
CA ARG A 179 -37.18 -14.13 -1.84
C ARG A 179 -37.52 -12.64 -1.88
N GLN A 180 -37.14 -11.89 -0.85
CA GLN A 180 -37.44 -10.46 -0.73
C GLN A 180 -36.23 -9.56 -1.06
N ASN A 181 -35.02 -10.13 -1.12
CA ASN A 181 -33.78 -9.36 -1.07
C ASN A 181 -32.76 -9.73 -2.16
N ARG A 182 -33.22 -9.97 -3.40
CA ARG A 182 -32.34 -10.37 -4.51
C ARG A 182 -31.24 -9.34 -4.83
N ASP A 183 -31.56 -8.05 -4.78
CA ASP A 183 -30.59 -6.98 -5.05
C ASP A 183 -29.54 -6.89 -3.94
N LYS A 184 -29.97 -6.96 -2.69
CA LYS A 184 -29.08 -7.00 -1.52
C LYS A 184 -28.15 -8.22 -1.57
N PHE A 185 -28.67 -9.38 -1.94
CA PHE A 185 -27.85 -10.57 -2.15
C PHE A 185 -26.80 -10.38 -3.25
N THR A 186 -27.18 -9.75 -4.36
CA THR A 186 -26.26 -9.47 -5.47
C THR A 186 -25.15 -8.52 -5.04
N LYS A 187 -25.48 -7.45 -4.30
CA LYS A 187 -24.49 -6.51 -3.73
C LYS A 187 -23.54 -7.21 -2.78
N TYR A 188 -24.04 -8.04 -1.87
CA TYR A 188 -23.21 -8.85 -0.97
C TYR A 188 -22.27 -9.79 -1.73
N CYS A 189 -22.76 -10.49 -2.76
CA CYS A 189 -21.91 -11.37 -3.57
C CYS A 189 -20.81 -10.61 -4.28
N ASN A 190 -21.13 -9.45 -4.87
CA ASN A 190 -20.15 -8.58 -5.52
C ASN A 190 -19.09 -8.11 -4.52
N TYR A 191 -19.52 -7.61 -3.36
CA TYR A 191 -18.66 -7.21 -2.25
C TYR A 191 -17.72 -8.34 -1.80
N MET A 192 -18.26 -9.54 -1.52
CA MET A 192 -17.45 -10.68 -1.08
C MET A 192 -16.46 -11.15 -2.14
N ASN A 193 -16.86 -11.15 -3.42
CA ASN A 193 -15.99 -11.52 -4.52
C ASN A 193 -14.80 -10.56 -4.66
N VAL A 194 -15.04 -9.25 -4.49
CA VAL A 194 -13.98 -8.24 -4.46
C VAL A 194 -13.00 -8.52 -3.32
N ARG A 195 -13.49 -8.70 -2.08
CA ARG A 195 -12.61 -8.96 -0.93
C ARG A 195 -11.79 -10.23 -1.09
N ILE A 196 -12.41 -11.32 -1.54
CA ILE A 196 -11.70 -12.59 -1.81
C ILE A 196 -10.64 -12.39 -2.90
N GLY A 197 -10.98 -11.67 -3.97
CA GLY A 197 -10.06 -11.33 -5.04
C GLY A 197 -8.85 -10.55 -4.55
N ARG A 198 -9.09 -9.47 -3.79
CA ARG A 198 -8.04 -8.64 -3.19
C ARG A 198 -7.12 -9.45 -2.28
N GLN A 199 -7.69 -10.24 -1.36
CA GLN A 199 -6.91 -11.07 -0.43
C GLN A 199 -6.05 -12.12 -1.15
N ARG A 200 -6.53 -12.69 -2.27
CA ARG A 200 -5.74 -13.60 -3.10
C ARG A 200 -4.59 -12.91 -3.83
N LYS A 201 -4.78 -11.67 -4.28
CA LYS A 201 -3.76 -10.89 -5.01
C LYS A 201 -2.67 -10.34 -4.09
N LEU A 202 -3.02 -10.00 -2.84
CA LEU A 202 -2.15 -9.26 -1.91
C LEU A 202 -0.75 -9.87 -1.77
N ASN A 203 -0.64 -11.18 -1.60
CA ASN A 203 0.67 -11.82 -1.45
C ASN A 203 1.56 -11.63 -2.69
N SER A 204 0.99 -11.70 -3.90
CA SER A 204 1.75 -11.47 -5.12
C SER A 204 2.22 -10.02 -5.23
N ILE A 205 1.33 -9.06 -4.95
CA ILE A 205 1.65 -7.63 -5.00
C ILE A 205 2.75 -7.29 -3.99
N ILE A 206 2.59 -7.78 -2.75
CA ILE A 206 3.56 -7.58 -1.67
C ILE A 206 4.92 -8.15 -2.08
N ASN A 207 4.96 -9.40 -2.57
CA ASN A 207 6.22 -10.03 -2.98
C ASN A 207 6.92 -9.25 -4.11
N ASN A 208 6.18 -8.82 -5.14
CA ASN A 208 6.74 -8.03 -6.24
C ASN A 208 7.32 -6.70 -5.73
N MET A 209 6.56 -6.00 -4.89
CA MET A 209 7.00 -4.72 -4.31
C MET A 209 8.18 -4.90 -3.34
N GLU A 210 8.21 -5.99 -2.57
CA GLU A 210 9.31 -6.32 -1.66
C GLU A 210 10.63 -6.51 -2.42
N GLU A 211 10.61 -7.27 -3.52
CA GLU A 211 11.80 -7.53 -4.34
C GLU A 211 12.42 -6.24 -4.87
N ASP A 212 11.61 -5.40 -5.54
CA ASP A 212 12.05 -4.12 -6.08
C ASP A 212 12.50 -3.16 -4.97
N PHE A 213 11.72 -3.05 -3.90
CA PHE A 213 12.02 -2.11 -2.83
C PHE A 213 13.31 -2.48 -2.08
N VAL A 214 13.51 -3.75 -1.74
CA VAL A 214 14.76 -4.22 -1.11
C VAL A 214 15.94 -4.04 -2.06
N GLY A 215 15.76 -4.37 -3.35
CA GLY A 215 16.79 -4.14 -4.37
C GLY A 215 17.23 -2.67 -4.44
N ILE A 216 16.27 -1.74 -4.43
CA ILE A 216 16.55 -0.29 -4.42
C ILE A 216 17.29 0.13 -3.14
N LEU A 217 16.86 -0.36 -1.97
CA LEU A 217 17.52 -0.04 -0.70
C LEU A 217 18.99 -0.48 -0.69
N VAL A 218 19.28 -1.69 -1.15
CA VAL A 218 20.65 -2.22 -1.23
C VAL A 218 21.48 -1.40 -2.22
N LYS A 219 20.89 -0.99 -3.35
CA LYS A 219 21.55 -0.15 -4.36
C LYS A 219 21.89 1.25 -3.84
N PHE A 220 20.99 1.86 -3.06
CA PHE A 220 21.22 3.21 -2.50
C PHE A 220 22.10 3.21 -1.25
N TYR A 221 22.12 2.11 -0.49
CA TYR A 221 22.82 2.02 0.78
C TYR A 221 23.73 0.78 0.85
N PRO A 222 24.67 0.61 -0.10
CA PRO A 222 25.62 -0.50 -0.03
C PRO A 222 26.40 -0.41 1.29
N THR A 223 26.54 -1.54 1.97
CA THR A 223 27.22 -1.67 3.28
C THR A 223 26.57 -0.94 4.47
N LYS A 224 25.49 -0.17 4.27
CA LYS A 224 24.84 0.66 5.30
C LYS A 224 23.59 -0.02 5.87
N ALA A 225 23.79 -1.12 6.61
CA ALA A 225 22.67 -1.93 7.15
C ALA A 225 21.66 -1.13 7.96
N VAL A 226 22.10 -0.14 8.74
CA VAL A 226 21.22 0.70 9.58
C VAL A 226 20.21 1.46 8.72
N HIS A 227 20.63 1.96 7.56
CA HIS A 227 19.74 2.71 6.65
C HIS A 227 18.72 1.78 5.99
N VAL A 228 19.16 0.63 5.49
CA VAL A 228 18.26 -0.38 4.93
C VAL A 228 17.22 -0.82 5.96
N LYS A 229 17.66 -1.20 7.17
CA LYS A 229 16.75 -1.63 8.26
C LYS A 229 15.78 -0.51 8.68
N ARG A 230 16.20 0.76 8.67
CA ARG A 230 15.31 1.90 8.97
C ARG A 230 14.10 1.93 8.03
N TYR A 231 14.31 1.80 6.72
CA TYR A 231 13.22 1.86 5.74
C TYR A 231 12.35 0.60 5.76
N LEU A 232 12.93 -0.57 6.01
CA LEU A 232 12.14 -1.79 6.25
C LEU A 232 11.24 -1.65 7.48
N LYS A 233 11.74 -1.08 8.58
CA LYS A 233 10.90 -0.78 9.75
C LYS A 233 9.79 0.22 9.43
N LEU A 234 10.05 1.23 8.60
CA LEU A 234 9.01 2.15 8.12
C LEU A 234 7.95 1.43 7.27
N ALA A 235 8.34 0.40 6.51
CA ALA A 235 7.43 -0.50 5.80
C ALA A 235 6.70 -1.50 6.73
N GLY A 236 6.93 -1.39 8.04
CA GLY A 236 6.25 -2.14 9.08
C GLY A 236 6.91 -3.47 9.45
N TYR A 237 8.12 -3.78 8.98
CA TYR A 237 8.77 -5.05 9.32
C TYR A 237 9.38 -4.99 10.72
N GLY A 238 9.10 -6.03 11.51
CA GLY A 238 9.77 -6.29 12.78
C GLY A 238 11.23 -6.70 12.61
N ASP A 239 12.04 -6.56 13.66
CA ASP A 239 13.43 -7.04 13.65
C ASP A 239 13.52 -8.56 13.42
N ASP A 240 12.52 -9.31 13.87
CA ASP A 240 12.36 -10.75 13.67
C ASP A 240 11.91 -11.13 12.24
N GLU A 241 11.15 -10.26 11.57
CA GLU A 241 10.68 -10.48 10.19
C GLU A 241 11.73 -10.12 9.12
N ILE A 242 12.61 -9.15 9.41
CA ILE A 242 13.61 -8.65 8.44
C ILE A 242 14.49 -9.78 7.88
N PRO A 243 15.03 -10.73 8.67
CA PRO A 243 15.80 -11.83 8.12
C PRO A 243 15.05 -12.67 7.08
N ASP A 244 13.77 -12.98 7.32
CA ASP A 244 12.92 -13.72 6.36
C ASP A 244 12.69 -12.94 5.08
N LEU A 245 12.43 -11.64 5.21
CA LEU A 245 12.27 -10.75 4.07
C LEU A 245 13.55 -10.73 3.21
N LEU A 246 14.71 -10.60 3.84
CA LEU A 246 16.00 -10.58 3.13
C LEU A 246 16.29 -11.93 2.48
N ASP A 247 15.99 -13.04 3.17
CA ASP A 247 16.19 -14.40 2.66
C ASP A 247 15.34 -14.64 1.39
N ARG A 248 14.09 -14.15 1.33
CA ARG A 248 13.20 -14.34 0.17
C ARG A 248 13.36 -13.34 -0.98
N THR A 249 14.03 -12.20 -0.75
CA THR A 249 14.20 -11.15 -1.78
C THR A 249 15.58 -11.23 -2.43
N ILE A 250 16.63 -10.87 -1.69
CA ILE A 250 18.02 -10.82 -2.18
C ILE A 250 18.86 -12.04 -1.80
N GLY A 251 18.37 -12.85 -0.86
CA GLY A 251 19.07 -14.02 -0.34
C GLY A 251 20.36 -13.68 0.43
N ARG A 252 21.12 -14.72 0.78
CA ARG A 252 22.39 -14.63 1.51
C ARG A 252 23.59 -14.55 0.58
N VAL A 253 23.58 -13.58 -0.34
CA VAL A 253 24.73 -13.34 -1.22
C VAL A 253 25.83 -12.55 -0.51
N PRO A 254 27.12 -12.74 -0.84
CA PRO A 254 28.23 -12.04 -0.20
C PRO A 254 28.06 -10.51 -0.14
N GLN A 255 27.51 -9.92 -1.21
CA GLN A 255 27.27 -8.49 -1.37
C GLN A 255 26.22 -7.95 -0.38
N ALA A 256 25.31 -8.80 0.10
CA ALA A 256 24.25 -8.47 1.04
C ALA A 256 24.54 -8.96 2.48
N SER A 257 25.67 -9.65 2.70
CA SER A 257 26.04 -10.25 3.98
C SER A 257 26.03 -9.26 5.16
N TYR A 258 26.33 -7.98 4.89
CA TYR A 258 26.30 -6.91 5.87
C TYR A 258 24.92 -6.69 6.51
N LEU A 259 23.83 -7.04 5.82
CA LEU A 259 22.46 -6.91 6.32
C LEU A 259 22.11 -7.94 7.40
N TYR A 260 22.77 -9.10 7.36
CA TYR A 260 22.55 -10.20 8.30
C TYR A 260 23.33 -10.03 9.62
N LYS A 261 24.23 -9.05 9.70
CA LYS A 261 24.96 -8.74 10.93
C LYS A 261 23.98 -8.34 12.06
N GLY A 262 24.17 -8.95 13.23
CA GLY A 262 23.36 -8.73 14.42
C GLY A 262 22.12 -9.63 14.54
N PHE A 263 21.81 -10.45 13.54
CA PHE A 263 20.79 -11.49 13.68
C PHE A 263 21.40 -12.81 14.14
N SER A 264 20.70 -13.54 15.01
CA SER A 264 21.10 -14.89 15.38
C SER A 264 21.20 -15.76 14.13
N LYS A 265 22.29 -16.54 14.00
CA LYS A 265 22.36 -17.58 12.97
C LYS A 265 21.20 -18.53 13.21
N ARG A 266 20.23 -18.56 12.28
CA ARG A 266 19.20 -19.60 12.31
C ARG A 266 19.89 -20.94 12.17
N ARG A 267 19.69 -21.82 13.15
CA ARG A 267 20.02 -23.24 13.00
C ARG A 267 19.13 -23.76 11.88
N LYS A 268 19.75 -24.27 10.82
CA LYS A 268 19.05 -25.05 9.80
C LYS A 268 18.56 -26.35 10.40
#